data_AF-A0A7J5UVQ4-F1
#
_entry.id   AF-A0A7J5UVQ4-F1
#
_cell.length_a   1.000
_cell.length_b   1.000
_cell.length_c   1.000
_cell.angle_alpha   90.00
_cell.angle_beta   90.00
_cell.angle_gamma   90.00
#
_symmetry.space_group_name_H-M   'P 1'
#
loop_
_entity.id
_entity.type
_entity.pdbx_description
1 polymer ?
#
loop_
_entity_poly.entity_id
_entity_poly.type
_entity_poly.pdbx_seq_one_letter_code
_entity_poly.pdbx_strand_id
1 'polypeptide(L)'
;MTKERLSAEVRIFDAAYGIFMLYGYHGTTLQQIASEAGVNKSAIHYYYRSKEKLYKNVVRLMTDLLLSTTVNFSSDQEQLAKATWFLYTELYNNRILFEQTIMELYPEDWESKLKDLTIWLEFSKNSYSYTYHGFQND
;
A
#
# COMPACT_ATOMS: atom_id res chain seq x y z
N MET A 1 -21.15 -18.71 1.53
CA MET A 1 -20.34 -17.79 0.69
C MET A 1 -19.50 -18.65 -0.26
N THR A 2 -19.53 -18.40 -1.57
CA THR A 2 -18.95 -19.31 -2.60
C THR A 2 -17.46 -19.03 -2.86
N LYS A 3 -16.68 -20.09 -3.14
CA LYS A 3 -15.22 -20.08 -3.40
C LYS A 3 -14.79 -19.07 -4.50
N GLU A 4 -15.66 -18.83 -5.48
CA GLU A 4 -15.42 -17.85 -6.56
C GLU A 4 -15.41 -16.40 -6.10
N ARG A 5 -16.15 -16.06 -5.03
CA ARG A 5 -16.18 -14.67 -4.51
C ARG A 5 -14.88 -14.30 -3.82
N LEU A 6 -14.36 -15.23 -3.00
CA LEU A 6 -13.06 -15.08 -2.35
C LEU A 6 -11.93 -14.94 -3.37
N SER A 7 -12.00 -15.66 -4.50
CA SER A 7 -10.99 -15.51 -5.54
C SER A 7 -11.03 -14.13 -6.21
N ALA A 8 -12.21 -13.54 -6.39
CA ALA A 8 -12.35 -12.21 -6.98
C ALA A 8 -11.85 -11.10 -6.03
N GLU A 9 -12.18 -11.19 -4.74
CA GLU A 9 -11.70 -10.25 -3.73
C GLU A 9 -10.16 -10.24 -3.65
N VAL A 10 -9.53 -11.41 -3.61
CA VAL A 10 -8.06 -11.56 -3.61
C VAL A 10 -7.45 -10.92 -4.86
N ARG A 11 -7.96 -11.24 -6.06
CA ARG A 11 -7.45 -10.64 -7.31
C ARG A 11 -7.59 -9.11 -7.32
N ILE A 12 -8.68 -8.57 -6.78
CA ILE A 12 -8.88 -7.12 -6.67
C ILE A 12 -7.84 -6.51 -5.74
N PHE A 13 -7.56 -7.16 -4.60
CA PHE A 13 -6.55 -6.69 -3.67
C PHE A 13 -5.14 -6.72 -4.29
N ASP A 14 -4.76 -7.82 -4.92
CA ASP A 14 -3.45 -7.99 -5.56
C ASP A 14 -3.25 -6.97 -6.69
N ALA A 15 -4.27 -6.76 -7.51
CA ALA A 15 -4.26 -5.72 -8.54
C ALA A 15 -4.15 -4.31 -7.93
N ALA A 16 -4.90 -4.01 -6.87
CA ALA A 16 -4.82 -2.72 -6.20
C ALA A 16 -3.43 -2.48 -5.61
N TYR A 17 -2.85 -3.50 -4.95
CA TYR A 17 -1.48 -3.47 -4.45
C TYR A 17 -0.51 -3.07 -5.58
N GLY A 18 -0.50 -3.81 -6.69
CA GLY A 18 0.43 -3.57 -7.79
C GLY A 18 0.27 -2.18 -8.43
N ILE A 19 -0.96 -1.79 -8.72
CA ILE A 19 -1.26 -0.49 -9.35
C ILE A 19 -0.93 0.68 -8.41
N PHE A 20 -1.19 0.56 -7.10
CA PHE A 20 -0.79 1.59 -6.14
C PHE A 20 0.73 1.69 -5.99
N MET A 21 1.48 0.58 -6.05
CA MET A 21 2.95 0.62 -6.02
C MET A 21 3.53 1.41 -7.20
N LEU A 22 2.88 1.33 -8.37
CA LEU A 22 3.35 1.96 -9.61
C LEU A 22 2.96 3.44 -9.71
N TYR A 23 1.71 3.78 -9.35
CA TYR A 23 1.13 5.09 -9.66
C TYR A 23 0.74 5.92 -8.42
N GLY A 24 0.92 5.36 -7.22
CA GLY A 24 0.40 5.96 -5.99
C GLY A 24 -1.12 6.09 -5.97
N TYR A 25 -1.67 6.69 -4.91
CA TYR A 25 -3.12 6.84 -4.78
C TYR A 25 -3.73 7.73 -5.87
N HIS A 26 -3.11 8.88 -6.13
CA HIS A 26 -3.65 9.89 -7.04
C HIS A 26 -3.57 9.46 -8.52
N GLY A 27 -2.51 8.76 -8.92
CA GLY A 27 -2.35 8.25 -10.29
C GLY A 27 -3.19 7.01 -10.60
N THR A 28 -3.84 6.42 -9.58
CA THR A 28 -4.62 5.19 -9.71
C THR A 28 -6.11 5.45 -9.89
N THR A 29 -6.74 4.70 -10.81
CA THR A 29 -8.18 4.64 -11.01
C THR A 29 -8.75 3.25 -10.69
N LEU A 30 -10.02 3.20 -10.29
CA LEU A 30 -10.72 1.91 -10.12
C LEU A 30 -10.84 1.12 -11.43
N GLN A 31 -10.78 1.78 -12.58
CA GLN A 31 -10.82 1.09 -13.87
C GLN A 31 -9.53 0.32 -14.14
N GLN A 32 -8.36 0.91 -13.85
CA GLN A 32 -7.08 0.21 -13.96
C GLN A 32 -7.06 -1.04 -13.07
N ILE A 33 -7.48 -0.91 -11.81
CA ILE A 33 -7.56 -2.04 -10.87
C ILE A 33 -8.53 -3.11 -11.38
N ALA A 34 -9.69 -2.73 -11.92
CA ALA A 34 -10.67 -3.67 -12.44
C ALA A 34 -10.12 -4.47 -13.63
N SER A 35 -9.48 -3.76 -14.57
CA SER A 35 -8.84 -4.37 -15.74
C SER A 35 -7.75 -5.35 -15.33
N GLU A 36 -6.87 -4.95 -14.41
CA GLU A 36 -5.77 -5.79 -13.91
C GLU A 36 -6.28 -7.03 -13.16
N ALA A 37 -7.31 -6.89 -12.33
CA ALA A 37 -7.92 -8.01 -11.60
C ALA A 37 -8.77 -8.95 -12.47
N GLY A 38 -9.00 -8.61 -13.74
CA GLY A 38 -9.89 -9.34 -14.64
C GLY A 38 -11.34 -9.34 -14.15
N VAL A 39 -11.81 -8.23 -13.57
CA VAL A 39 -13.18 -8.06 -13.07
C VAL A 39 -13.82 -6.79 -13.61
N ASN A 40 -15.14 -6.67 -13.45
CA ASN A 40 -15.82 -5.40 -13.73
C ASN A 40 -15.73 -4.44 -12.51
N LYS A 41 -15.91 -3.14 -12.75
CA LYS A 41 -15.88 -2.10 -11.72
C LYS A 41 -16.95 -2.30 -10.63
N SER A 42 -18.09 -2.89 -10.98
CA SER A 42 -19.16 -3.19 -10.01
C SER A 42 -18.71 -4.22 -8.96
N ALA A 43 -17.85 -5.18 -9.33
CA ALA A 43 -17.24 -6.12 -8.38
C ALA A 43 -16.38 -5.38 -7.34
N ILE A 44 -15.57 -4.40 -7.77
CA ILE A 44 -14.79 -3.58 -6.83
C ILE A 44 -15.70 -2.82 -5.87
N HIS A 45 -16.75 -2.16 -6.38
CA HIS A 45 -17.72 -1.47 -5.54
C HIS A 45 -18.46 -2.42 -4.58
N TYR A 46 -18.65 -3.68 -4.96
CA TYR A 46 -19.25 -4.68 -4.08
C TYR A 46 -18.34 -5.03 -2.89
N TYR A 47 -17.06 -5.35 -3.15
CA TYR A 47 -16.13 -5.79 -2.09
C TYR A 47 -15.57 -4.63 -1.25
N TYR A 48 -15.09 -3.57 -1.90
CA TYR A 48 -14.36 -2.50 -1.22
C TYR A 48 -15.09 -1.17 -1.16
N ARG A 49 -16.20 -1.00 -1.89
CA ARG A 49 -17.02 0.23 -1.94
C ARG A 49 -16.35 1.43 -2.60
N SER A 50 -15.10 1.74 -2.27
CA SER A 50 -14.36 2.92 -2.76
C SER A 50 -12.87 2.63 -3.00
N LYS A 51 -12.22 3.50 -3.80
CA LYS A 51 -10.75 3.50 -3.99
C LYS A 51 -10.02 3.72 -2.67
N GLU A 52 -10.57 4.60 -1.84
CA GLU A 52 -10.03 4.94 -0.52
C GLU A 52 -9.98 3.71 0.41
N LYS A 53 -11.03 2.88 0.42
CA LYS A 53 -11.04 1.68 1.25
C LYS A 53 -9.99 0.65 0.79
N LEU A 54 -9.82 0.49 -0.53
CA LEU A 54 -8.73 -0.33 -1.09
C LEU A 54 -7.36 0.19 -0.67
N TYR A 55 -7.15 1.49 -0.84
CA TYR A 55 -5.93 2.17 -0.44
C TYR A 55 -5.61 1.95 1.04
N LYS A 56 -6.57 2.17 1.93
CA LYS A 56 -6.41 1.96 3.37
C LYS A 56 -6.00 0.53 3.72
N ASN A 57 -6.53 -0.46 3.02
CA ASN A 57 -6.14 -1.86 3.23
C ASN A 57 -4.72 -2.16 2.73
N VAL A 58 -4.29 -1.53 1.62
CA VAL A 58 -2.91 -1.66 1.12
C VAL A 58 -1.94 -0.96 2.07
N VAL A 59 -2.24 0.25 2.55
CA VAL A 59 -1.43 0.94 3.57
C VAL A 59 -1.32 0.11 4.84
N ARG A 60 -2.43 -0.48 5.32
CA ARG A 60 -2.40 -1.38 6.48
C ARG A 60 -1.38 -2.51 6.28
N LEU A 61 -1.44 -3.22 5.16
CA LEU A 61 -0.51 -4.32 4.86
C LEU A 61 0.96 -3.86 4.93
N MET A 62 1.28 -2.71 4.33
CA MET A 62 2.66 -2.19 4.30
C MET A 62 3.13 -1.74 5.68
N THR A 63 2.27 -1.06 6.42
CA THR A 63 2.60 -0.57 7.76
C THR A 63 2.76 -1.73 8.74
N ASP A 64 1.91 -2.75 8.64
CA ASP A 64 2.04 -3.97 9.44
C ASP A 64 3.35 -4.70 9.11
N LEU A 65 3.76 -4.75 7.82
CA LEU A 65 5.05 -5.29 7.43
C LEU A 65 6.22 -4.53 8.08
N LEU A 66 6.21 -3.19 8.02
CA LEU A 66 7.26 -2.36 8.60
C LEU A 66 7.32 -2.43 10.14
N LEU A 67 6.17 -2.52 10.80
CA LEU A 67 6.06 -2.53 12.26
C LEU A 67 6.15 -3.93 12.86
N SER A 68 6.11 -4.99 12.04
CA SER A 68 6.21 -6.35 12.55
C SER A 68 7.59 -6.63 13.16
N THR A 69 7.61 -7.20 14.36
CA THR A 69 8.84 -7.54 15.09
C THR A 69 9.46 -8.87 14.65
N THR A 70 8.85 -9.56 13.67
CA THR A 70 9.18 -10.92 13.24
C THR A 70 9.58 -11.01 11.76
N VAL A 71 10.12 -9.94 11.18
CA VAL A 71 10.56 -9.95 9.77
C VAL A 71 11.79 -10.86 9.60
N ASN A 72 11.72 -11.82 8.68
CA ASN A 72 12.86 -12.67 8.35
C ASN A 72 13.77 -11.90 7.37
N PHE A 73 14.90 -11.40 7.86
CA PHE A 73 15.79 -10.45 7.20
C PHE A 73 16.32 -10.81 5.79
N SER A 74 16.18 -12.06 5.33
CA SER A 74 16.75 -12.54 4.05
C SER A 74 15.76 -12.68 2.90
N SER A 75 14.47 -12.96 3.16
CA SER A 75 13.44 -13.09 2.09
C SER A 75 12.63 -11.81 1.86
N ASP A 76 12.72 -10.87 2.80
CA ASP A 76 11.75 -9.78 2.92
C ASP A 76 12.33 -8.42 2.51
N GLN A 77 13.60 -8.34 2.08
CA GLN A 77 14.24 -7.06 1.74
C GLN A 77 13.57 -6.35 0.55
N GLU A 78 13.19 -7.08 -0.49
CA GLU A 78 12.49 -6.49 -1.64
C GLU A 78 11.09 -5.99 -1.22
N GLN A 79 10.37 -6.76 -0.41
CA GLN A 79 9.03 -6.37 0.07
C GLN A 79 9.10 -5.17 1.00
N LEU A 80 10.07 -5.15 1.93
CA LEU A 80 10.35 -4.01 2.79
C LEU A 80 10.68 -2.77 1.96
N ALA A 81 11.50 -2.90 0.92
CA ALA A 81 11.87 -1.76 0.09
C ALA A 81 10.69 -1.24 -0.75
N LYS A 82 9.82 -2.12 -1.29
CA LYS A 82 8.56 -1.71 -1.93
C LYS A 82 7.65 -0.97 -0.95
N ALA A 83 7.46 -1.53 0.25
CA ALA A 83 6.64 -0.93 1.30
C ALA A 83 7.19 0.44 1.71
N THR A 84 8.50 0.54 1.91
CA THR A 84 9.22 1.79 2.23
C THR A 84 8.98 2.84 1.16
N TRP A 85 9.24 2.49 -0.10
CA TRP A 85 9.11 3.41 -1.22
C TRP A 85 7.67 3.92 -1.38
N PHE A 86 6.70 3.02 -1.31
CA PHE A 86 5.29 3.38 -1.41
C PHE A 86 4.85 4.28 -0.26
N LEU A 87 5.12 3.90 1.00
CA LEU A 87 4.72 4.68 2.17
C LEU A 87 5.41 6.05 2.18
N TYR A 88 6.68 6.13 1.75
CA TYR A 88 7.37 7.40 1.54
C TYR A 88 6.65 8.24 0.49
N THR A 89 6.39 7.68 -0.70
CA THR A 89 5.71 8.40 -1.79
C THR A 89 4.34 8.93 -1.36
N GLU A 90 3.56 8.13 -0.62
CA GLU A 90 2.23 8.51 -0.15
C GLU A 90 2.26 9.54 0.98
N LEU A 91 3.23 9.47 1.89
CA LEU A 91 3.43 10.48 2.94
C LEU A 91 3.62 11.89 2.33
N TYR A 92 4.31 11.98 1.19
CA TYR A 92 4.60 13.24 0.52
C TYR A 92 3.53 13.68 -0.48
N ASN A 93 2.98 12.75 -1.26
CA ASN A 93 2.06 13.08 -2.36
C ASN A 93 0.59 12.99 -1.96
N ASN A 94 0.26 12.33 -0.84
CA ASN A 94 -1.09 12.05 -0.39
C ASN A 94 -1.22 12.17 1.15
N ARG A 95 -0.49 13.13 1.73
CA ARG A 95 -0.29 13.30 3.18
C ARG A 95 -1.58 13.24 4.00
N ILE A 96 -2.61 13.97 3.59
CA ILE A 96 -3.88 14.07 4.36
C ILE A 96 -4.54 12.68 4.49
N LEU A 97 -4.71 11.97 3.38
CA LEU A 97 -5.35 10.66 3.41
C LEU A 97 -4.43 9.62 4.08
N PHE A 98 -3.12 9.74 3.92
CA PHE A 98 -2.15 8.90 4.61
C PHE A 98 -2.27 9.05 6.13
N GLU A 99 -2.23 10.27 6.66
CA GLU A 99 -2.36 10.55 8.10
C GLU A 99 -3.73 10.09 8.64
N GLN A 100 -4.82 10.36 7.92
CA GLN A 100 -6.14 9.85 8.26
C GLN A 100 -6.16 8.32 8.31
N THR A 101 -5.46 7.67 7.38
CA THR A 101 -5.33 6.22 7.39
C THR A 101 -4.59 5.75 8.63
N ILE A 102 -3.43 6.32 8.97
CA ILE A 102 -2.69 5.96 10.19
C ILE A 102 -3.54 6.19 11.45
N MET A 103 -4.31 7.29 11.52
CA MET A 103 -5.25 7.57 12.60
C MET A 103 -6.33 6.49 12.73
N GLU A 104 -6.90 6.04 11.62
CA GLU A 104 -7.89 4.95 11.61
C GLU A 104 -7.30 3.58 11.94
N LEU A 105 -6.04 3.32 11.57
CA LEU A 105 -5.37 2.06 11.83
C LEU A 105 -4.95 1.91 13.30
N TYR A 106 -4.51 2.99 13.94
CA TYR A 106 -3.94 3.00 15.29
C TYR A 106 -4.56 4.10 16.18
N PRO A 107 -5.88 4.10 16.44
CA PRO A 107 -6.57 5.23 17.06
C PRO A 107 -6.03 5.66 18.43
N GLU A 108 -5.46 4.72 19.20
CA GLU A 108 -4.91 4.98 20.54
C GLU A 108 -3.47 5.53 20.54
N ASP A 109 -2.72 5.38 19.45
CA ASP A 109 -1.27 5.66 19.40
C ASP A 109 -0.81 6.24 18.05
N TRP A 110 -1.74 6.81 17.28
CA TRP A 110 -1.49 7.19 15.88
C TRP A 110 -0.41 8.27 15.75
N GLU A 111 -0.30 9.20 16.71
CA GLU A 111 0.73 10.26 16.69
C GLU A 111 2.14 9.66 16.80
N SER A 112 2.31 8.72 17.73
CA SER A 112 3.57 8.02 17.94
C SER A 112 3.91 7.16 16.72
N LYS A 113 2.94 6.38 16.21
CA LYS A 113 3.12 5.57 15.00
C LYS A 113 3.46 6.41 13.78
N LEU A 114 2.77 7.53 13.57
CA LEU A 114 3.04 8.43 12.46
C LEU A 114 4.44 9.04 12.57
N LYS A 115 4.85 9.43 13.78
CA LYS A 115 6.20 9.96 14.03
C LYS A 115 7.27 8.91 13.76
N ASP A 116 7.12 7.70 14.31
CA ASP A 116 8.07 6.60 14.11
C ASP A 116 8.19 6.23 12.64
N LEU A 117 7.06 6.09 11.93
CA LEU A 117 7.03 5.83 10.50
C LEU A 117 7.71 6.96 9.72
N THR A 118 7.43 8.22 10.04
CA THR A 118 8.06 9.37 9.37
C THR A 118 9.57 9.33 9.55
N ILE A 119 10.07 9.18 10.77
CA ILE A 119 11.51 9.11 11.07
C ILE A 119 12.15 7.93 10.32
N TRP A 120 11.52 6.77 10.35
CA TRP A 120 12.02 5.58 9.70
C TRP A 120 12.05 5.72 8.17
N LEU A 121 11.00 6.28 7.57
CA LEU A 121 10.91 6.53 6.13
C LEU A 121 11.95 7.56 5.66
N GLU A 122 12.18 8.63 6.43
CA GLU A 122 13.25 9.60 6.14
C GLU A 122 14.64 8.98 6.20
N PHE A 123 14.90 8.13 7.21
CA PHE A 123 16.18 7.45 7.35
C PHE A 123 16.42 6.45 6.22
N SER A 124 15.41 5.64 5.92
CA SER A 124 15.48 4.54 4.95
C SER A 124 15.60 5.00 3.49
N LYS A 125 15.15 6.22 3.16
CA LYS A 125 15.37 6.85 1.84
C LYS A 125 16.83 6.79 1.39
N ASN A 126 17.78 7.00 2.31
CA ASN A 126 19.20 6.99 2.00
C ASN A 126 19.78 5.57 1.82
N SER A 127 19.11 4.55 2.33
CA SER A 127 19.52 3.15 2.24
C SER A 127 18.93 2.42 1.03
N TYR A 128 17.70 2.76 0.62
CA TYR A 128 16.98 2.07 -0.47
C TYR A 128 16.91 2.86 -1.79
N SER A 129 17.35 4.12 -1.82
CA SER A 129 17.41 4.93 -3.07
C SER A 129 18.36 4.35 -4.12
N TYR A 130 19.40 3.60 -3.71
CA TYR A 130 20.34 2.96 -4.63
C TYR A 130 19.77 1.72 -5.35
N THR A 131 18.70 1.09 -4.83
CA THR A 131 18.13 -0.14 -5.41
C THR A 131 16.91 0.09 -6.31
N TYR A 132 16.21 1.24 -6.20
CA TYR A 132 14.96 1.49 -6.95
C TYR A 132 15.06 2.46 -8.14
N HIS A 133 16.20 3.13 -8.35
CA HIS A 133 16.43 3.94 -9.56
C HIS A 133 16.45 3.11 -10.87
N GLY A 134 16.37 1.77 -10.79
CA GLY A 134 16.30 0.86 -11.94
C GLY A 134 14.89 0.58 -12.49
N PHE A 135 13.82 1.08 -11.88
CA PHE A 135 12.43 0.77 -12.30
C PHE A 135 11.72 1.90 -13.07
N GLN A 136 12.42 3.00 -13.42
CA GLN A 136 11.86 4.11 -14.20
C GLN A 136 12.39 4.21 -15.65
N ASN A 137 13.17 3.25 -16.11
CA ASN A 137 13.58 3.17 -17.51
C ASN A 137 13.26 1.79 -18.05
N ASP A 138 12.04 1.61 -18.55
CA ASP A 138 11.68 0.74 -19.68
C ASP A 138 10.29 1.14 -20.20
#